data_AF-A0A816GBN9-F1
#
_entry.id   AF-A0A816GBN9-F1
#
_cell.length_a   1.000
_cell.length_b   1.000
_cell.length_c   1.000
_cell.angle_alpha   90.00
_cell.angle_beta   90.00
_cell.angle_gamma   90.00
#
_symmetry.space_group_name_H-M   'P 1'
#
loop_
_entity.id
_entity.type
_entity.pdbx_description
1 polymer ?
#
loop_
_entity_poly.entity_id
_entity_poly.type
_entity_poly.pdbx_seq_one_letter_code
_entity_poly.pdbx_strand_id
1 'polypeptide(L)'
;MHQFIFIVFSVAIIQLSYACYITNCPIGGKRSLFIDNNLRSHQCPRCGVNGQCFGPSICCTGLACRIGHPSDIRQCSLENRSVTPCDVKTLICSAVSNGRCAANGVCCSADSCQMDKSCLVSNQESDGSPEERLA
;
A
#
# COMPACT_ATOMS: atom_id res chain seq x y z
N MET A 1 42.59 -13.51 -38.50
CA MET A 1 42.68 -12.90 -37.16
C MET A 1 41.68 -11.76 -36.96
N HIS A 2 41.61 -10.77 -37.86
CA HIS A 2 40.61 -9.68 -37.76
C HIS A 2 39.14 -10.13 -37.68
N GLN A 3 38.73 -11.11 -38.50
CA GLN A 3 37.35 -11.65 -38.46
C GLN A 3 36.95 -12.17 -37.07
N PHE A 4 37.87 -12.89 -36.41
CA PHE A 4 37.65 -13.45 -35.07
C PHE A 4 37.56 -12.35 -34.01
N ILE A 5 38.38 -11.31 -34.15
CA ILE A 5 38.38 -10.14 -33.26
C ILE A 5 37.04 -9.40 -33.35
N PHE A 6 36.50 -9.18 -34.56
CA PHE A 6 35.19 -8.54 -34.75
C PHE A 6 34.04 -9.34 -34.14
N ILE A 7 34.06 -10.67 -34.28
CA ILE A 7 33.04 -11.54 -33.70
C ILE A 7 33.09 -11.47 -32.18
N VAL A 8 34.28 -11.61 -31.57
CA VAL A 8 34.45 -11.52 -30.11
C VAL A 8 34.01 -10.15 -29.58
N PHE A 9 34.34 -9.07 -30.30
CA PHE A 9 33.94 -7.71 -29.92
C PHE A 9 32.41 -7.50 -29.98
N SER A 10 31.75 -8.00 -31.04
CA SER A 10 30.29 -7.91 -31.15
C SER A 10 29.56 -8.68 -30.04
N VAL A 11 30.05 -9.88 -29.71
CA VAL A 11 29.47 -10.70 -28.64
C VAL A 11 29.65 -10.01 -27.28
N ALA A 12 30.82 -9.41 -27.03
CA ALA A 12 31.06 -8.66 -25.79
C ALA A 12 30.11 -7.47 -25.60
N ILE A 13 29.82 -6.71 -26.66
CA ILE A 13 28.89 -5.57 -26.62
C ILE A 13 27.45 -6.03 -26.33
N ILE A 14 27.01 -7.14 -26.93
CA ILE A 14 25.67 -7.70 -26.71
C ILE A 14 25.50 -8.18 -25.27
N GLN A 15 26.52 -8.79 -24.67
CA GLN A 15 26.46 -9.21 -23.27
C GLN A 15 26.43 -8.02 -22.30
N LEU A 16 27.14 -6.93 -22.63
CA LEU A 16 27.13 -5.69 -21.84
C LEU A 16 25.77 -4.99 -21.88
N SER A 17 25.10 -4.97 -23.04
CA SER A 17 23.79 -4.34 -23.17
C SER A 17 22.69 -5.13 -22.44
N TYR A 18 22.79 -6.47 -22.40
CA TYR A 18 21.85 -7.31 -21.66
C TYR A 18 22.00 -7.16 -20.14
N ALA A 19 23.23 -6.98 -19.63
CA ALA A 19 23.48 -6.75 -18.20
C ALA A 19 22.96 -5.38 -17.70
N CYS A 20 22.86 -4.38 -18.59
CA CYS A 20 22.28 -3.07 -18.27
C CYS A 20 20.76 -3.01 -18.43
N TYR A 21 20.12 -4.03 -19.00
CA TYR A 21 18.69 -4.05 -19.22
C TYR A 21 17.97 -4.76 -18.07
N ILE A 22 17.76 -4.03 -16.97
CA ILE A 22 16.82 -4.46 -15.91
C ILE A 22 15.41 -4.44 -16.52
N THR A 23 14.99 -5.55 -17.12
CA THR A 23 13.64 -5.75 -17.68
C THR A 23 12.56 -5.83 -16.58
N ASN A 24 12.95 -6.23 -15.37
CA ASN A 24 12.08 -6.38 -14.21
C ASN A 24 12.28 -5.22 -13.24
N CYS A 25 11.99 -4.00 -13.70
CA CYS A 25 11.94 -2.87 -12.78
C CYS A 25 10.67 -3.05 -11.92
N PRO A 26 10.79 -3.20 -10.59
CA PRO A 26 9.61 -3.23 -9.73
C PRO A 26 8.83 -1.92 -9.93
N ILE A 27 7.51 -2.01 -9.87
CA ILE A 27 6.63 -0.83 -9.89
C ILE A 27 7.09 0.10 -8.76
N GLY A 28 7.55 1.31 -9.09
CA GLY A 28 7.99 2.31 -8.11
C GLY A 28 9.49 2.67 -8.02
N GLY A 29 10.27 2.62 -9.12
CA GLY A 29 11.65 3.13 -9.11
C GLY A 29 11.75 4.61 -8.68
N LYS A 30 12.91 5.06 -8.15
CA LYS A 30 13.13 6.40 -7.52
C LYS A 30 12.72 7.63 -8.36
N ARG A 31 12.37 7.45 -9.64
CA ARG A 31 11.88 8.48 -10.58
C ARG A 31 10.37 8.43 -10.85
N SER A 32 9.63 7.47 -10.32
CA SER A 32 8.15 7.47 -10.37
C SER A 32 7.52 8.43 -9.36
N LEU A 33 8.34 9.09 -8.53
CA LEU A 33 7.92 10.08 -7.54
C LEU A 33 7.49 11.43 -8.15
N PHE A 34 7.46 11.55 -9.48
CA PHE A 34 6.85 12.69 -10.18
C PHE A 34 5.54 12.27 -10.87
N ILE A 35 4.74 11.42 -10.22
CA ILE A 35 3.32 11.37 -10.53
C ILE A 35 2.60 12.16 -9.45
N ASP A 36 2.51 13.47 -9.74
CA ASP A 36 1.55 14.45 -9.28
C ASP A 36 1.03 14.28 -7.84
N ASN A 37 1.29 15.26 -6.97
CA ASN A 37 0.63 15.38 -5.66
C ASN A 37 -0.91 15.47 -5.75
N ASN A 38 -1.49 15.45 -6.97
CA ASN A 38 -2.92 15.30 -7.25
C ASN A 38 -3.37 13.88 -7.66
N LEU A 39 -2.50 12.87 -7.58
CA LEU A 39 -2.93 11.49 -7.77
C LEU A 39 -3.88 11.11 -6.64
N ARG A 40 -5.17 11.11 -6.97
CA ARG A 40 -6.26 10.75 -6.07
C ARG A 40 -5.93 9.41 -5.42
N SER A 41 -5.68 9.41 -4.11
CA SER A 41 -5.60 8.16 -3.35
C SER A 41 -6.93 7.45 -3.49
N HIS A 42 -6.90 6.20 -3.95
CA HIS A 42 -8.10 5.38 -4.00
C HIS A 42 -8.38 4.81 -2.62
N GLN A 43 -9.61 4.36 -2.39
CA GLN A 43 -9.92 3.64 -1.16
C GLN A 43 -9.27 2.25 -1.23
N CYS A 44 -8.66 1.82 -0.12
CA CYS A 44 -8.02 0.51 -0.07
C CYS A 44 -8.99 -0.63 -0.45
N PRO A 45 -8.50 -1.83 -0.80
CA PRO A 45 -9.37 -2.96 -1.09
C PRO A 45 -10.23 -3.35 0.11
N ARG A 46 -11.46 -3.80 -0.18
CA ARG A 46 -12.33 -4.41 0.84
C ARG A 46 -11.93 -5.86 1.08
N CYS A 47 -12.14 -6.32 2.31
CA CYS A 47 -11.87 -7.68 2.75
C CYS A 47 -12.98 -8.16 3.69
N GLY A 48 -13.31 -9.46 3.67
CA GLY A 48 -14.39 -10.02 4.48
C GLY A 48 -15.75 -9.30 4.35
N VAL A 49 -16.55 -9.36 5.42
CA VAL A 49 -17.84 -8.65 5.52
C VAL A 49 -17.62 -7.25 6.08
N ASN A 50 -17.82 -6.22 5.25
CA ASN A 50 -17.65 -4.81 5.61
C ASN A 50 -16.28 -4.45 6.20
N GLY A 51 -15.23 -5.20 5.82
CA GLY A 51 -13.86 -4.95 6.25
C GLY A 51 -13.06 -4.16 5.22
N GLN A 52 -12.00 -3.54 5.70
CA GLN A 52 -11.08 -2.71 4.96
C GLN A 52 -9.64 -3.20 5.20
N CYS A 53 -8.84 -3.29 4.14
CA CYS A 53 -7.44 -3.65 4.25
C CYS A 53 -6.62 -2.50 4.83
N PHE A 54 -5.83 -2.78 5.87
CA PHE A 54 -4.85 -1.85 6.46
C PHE A 54 -3.40 -2.25 6.13
N GLY A 55 -3.19 -3.48 5.67
CA GLY A 55 -1.90 -4.03 5.25
C GLY A 55 -2.10 -5.29 4.41
N PRO A 56 -1.02 -5.89 3.85
CA PRO A 56 -1.12 -7.03 2.94
C PRO A 56 -1.73 -8.28 3.58
N SER A 57 -1.69 -8.39 4.91
CA SER A 57 -2.26 -9.49 5.69
C SER A 57 -3.16 -9.02 6.83
N ILE A 58 -3.62 -7.76 6.82
CA ILE A 58 -4.40 -7.15 7.89
C ILE A 58 -5.73 -6.66 7.34
N CYS A 59 -6.82 -7.24 7.82
CA CYS A 59 -8.19 -6.87 7.49
C CYS A 59 -8.93 -6.45 8.76
N CYS A 60 -9.49 -5.25 8.76
CA CYS A 60 -10.23 -4.73 9.91
C CYS A 60 -11.66 -4.36 9.55
N THR A 61 -12.58 -4.71 10.43
CA THR A 61 -13.93 -4.17 10.49
C THR A 61 -13.97 -3.16 11.63
N GLY A 62 -14.95 -2.25 11.66
CA GLY A 62 -15.09 -1.29 12.76
C GLY A 62 -15.20 -1.92 14.17
N LEU A 63 -15.44 -3.23 14.23
CA LEU A 63 -15.54 -4.01 15.46
C LEU A 63 -14.26 -4.78 15.81
N ALA A 64 -13.56 -5.35 14.83
CA ALA A 64 -12.41 -6.21 15.08
C ALA A 64 -11.44 -6.30 13.87
N CYS A 65 -10.18 -6.61 14.16
CA CYS A 65 -9.16 -6.88 13.15
C CYS A 65 -8.77 -8.36 13.11
N ARG A 66 -8.52 -8.86 11.90
CA ARG A 66 -7.95 -10.19 11.64
C ARG A 66 -6.61 -10.04 10.92
N ILE A 67 -5.63 -10.81 11.38
CA ILE A 67 -4.27 -10.80 10.85
C ILE A 67 -3.94 -12.21 10.34
N GLY A 68 -3.41 -12.31 9.13
CA GLY A 68 -2.90 -13.57 8.58
C GLY A 68 -3.97 -14.54 8.05
N HIS A 69 -5.22 -14.11 7.89
CA HIS A 69 -6.26 -14.97 7.33
C HIS A 69 -6.08 -15.12 5.81
N PRO A 70 -6.10 -16.35 5.24
CA PRO A 70 -5.73 -16.60 3.84
C PRO A 70 -6.63 -15.91 2.82
N SER A 71 -7.93 -15.75 3.10
CA SER A 71 -8.83 -14.98 2.21
C SER A 71 -8.46 -13.50 2.19
N ASP A 72 -8.10 -12.96 3.35
CA ASP A 72 -7.81 -11.54 3.54
C ASP A 72 -6.46 -11.20 2.91
N ILE A 73 -5.45 -12.08 3.06
CA ILE A 73 -4.15 -11.95 2.37
C ILE A 73 -4.34 -11.83 0.87
N ARG A 74 -5.18 -12.69 0.28
CA ARG A 74 -5.41 -12.68 -1.17
C ARG A 74 -6.07 -11.39 -1.65
N GLN A 75 -6.97 -10.82 -0.86
CA GLN A 75 -7.66 -9.57 -1.19
C GLN A 75 -6.75 -8.35 -0.99
N CYS A 76 -6.08 -8.25 0.16
CA CYS A 76 -5.26 -7.10 0.51
C CYS A 76 -3.94 -7.04 -0.27
N SER A 77 -3.39 -8.18 -0.69
CA SER A 77 -2.20 -8.22 -1.55
C SER A 77 -2.44 -7.66 -2.96
N LEU A 78 -3.70 -7.46 -3.37
CA LEU A 78 -4.03 -6.80 -4.64
C LEU A 78 -3.54 -5.34 -4.65
N GLU A 79 -3.51 -4.68 -3.49
CA GLU A 79 -3.03 -3.31 -3.38
C GLU A 79 -1.57 -3.17 -3.77
N ASN A 80 -0.74 -4.19 -3.52
CA ASN A 80 0.68 -4.18 -3.89
C ASN A 80 0.91 -4.17 -5.41
N ARG A 81 -0.15 -4.36 -6.21
CA ARG A 81 -0.13 -4.24 -7.68
C ARG A 81 -0.57 -2.86 -8.16
N SER A 82 -1.11 -2.03 -7.26
CA SER A 82 -1.50 -0.65 -7.57
C SER A 82 -0.26 0.24 -7.67
N VAL A 83 -0.29 1.15 -8.63
CA VAL A 83 0.76 2.18 -8.80
C VAL A 83 0.44 3.42 -7.95
N THR A 84 -0.84 3.63 -7.62
CA THR A 84 -1.30 4.70 -6.73
C THR A 84 -1.46 4.18 -5.31
N PRO A 85 -1.07 4.93 -4.28
CA PRO A 85 -1.30 4.51 -2.90
C PRO A 85 -2.79 4.62 -2.55
N CYS A 86 -3.31 3.58 -1.88
CA CYS A 86 -4.62 3.69 -1.24
C CYS A 86 -4.54 4.43 0.10
N ASP A 87 -5.68 4.96 0.55
CA ASP A 87 -5.83 5.50 1.89
C ASP A 87 -7.12 4.99 2.56
N VAL A 88 -7.06 4.88 3.89
CA VAL A 88 -8.21 4.55 4.73
C VAL A 88 -8.62 5.82 5.47
N LYS A 89 -9.81 6.35 5.18
CA LYS A 89 -10.34 7.58 5.78
C LYS A 89 -10.75 7.38 7.24
N THR A 90 -9.77 7.23 8.12
CA THR A 90 -9.93 6.98 9.56
C THR A 90 -8.98 7.88 10.35
N LEU A 91 -9.30 8.10 11.63
CA LEU A 91 -8.51 8.93 12.53
C LEU A 91 -7.08 8.36 12.67
N ILE A 92 -6.09 9.25 12.70
CA ILE A 92 -4.69 8.89 12.95
C ILE A 92 -4.51 8.64 14.45
N CYS A 93 -3.77 7.59 14.80
CA CYS A 93 -3.48 7.22 16.17
C CYS A 93 -1.97 7.21 16.43
N SER A 94 -1.57 7.27 17.70
CA SER A 94 -0.16 7.43 18.09
C SER A 94 0.48 6.17 18.65
N ALA A 95 -0.31 5.12 18.93
CA ALA A 95 0.24 3.85 19.41
C ALA A 95 1.21 3.20 18.41
N VAL A 96 0.98 3.36 17.11
CA VAL A 96 1.82 2.81 16.05
C VAL A 96 2.23 3.92 15.08
N SER A 97 3.47 3.91 14.61
CA SER A 97 3.94 4.87 13.59
C SER A 97 3.13 4.76 12.31
N ASN A 98 2.62 5.89 11.82
CA ASN A 98 1.67 5.96 10.69
C ASN A 98 0.41 5.09 10.90
N GLY A 99 0.03 4.90 12.17
CA GLY A 99 -1.16 4.13 12.54
C GLY A 99 -2.45 4.89 12.28
N ARG A 100 -3.50 4.15 11.95
CA ARG A 100 -4.87 4.64 11.85
C ARG A 100 -5.82 3.76 12.64
N CYS A 101 -6.89 4.36 13.16
CA CYS A 101 -7.91 3.65 13.92
C CYS A 101 -8.69 2.71 13.01
N ALA A 102 -8.53 1.40 13.26
CA ALA A 102 -9.05 0.37 12.39
C ALA A 102 -10.30 -0.32 12.95
N ALA A 103 -10.40 -0.38 14.28
CA ALA A 103 -11.56 -0.87 15.02
C ALA A 103 -11.66 -0.12 16.36
N ASN A 104 -12.75 -0.34 17.09
CA ASN A 104 -12.96 0.29 18.40
C ASN A 104 -11.80 -0.05 19.36
N GLY A 105 -11.01 0.98 19.71
CA GLY A 105 -9.85 0.85 20.59
C GLY A 105 -8.61 0.23 19.95
N VAL A 106 -8.58 0.06 18.61
CA VAL A 106 -7.47 -0.59 17.88
C VAL A 106 -6.86 0.36 16.85
N CYS A 107 -5.56 0.60 16.99
CA CYS A 107 -4.71 1.36 16.07
C CYS A 107 -3.89 0.39 15.22
N CYS A 108 -3.99 0.46 13.89
CA CYS A 108 -3.24 -0.40 12.97
C CYS A 108 -2.40 0.40 11.97
N SER A 109 -1.23 -0.14 11.65
CA SER A 109 -0.39 0.22 10.52
C SER A 109 -0.32 -0.97 9.55
N ALA A 110 0.47 -0.86 8.48
CA ALA A 110 0.60 -1.90 7.45
C ALA A 110 1.11 -3.25 8.00
N ASP A 111 1.88 -3.21 9.09
CA ASP A 111 2.58 -4.39 9.62
C ASP A 111 2.06 -4.85 10.98
N SER A 112 1.42 -3.97 11.76
CA SER A 112 1.05 -4.28 13.14
C SER A 112 -0.17 -3.50 13.62
N CYS A 113 -0.85 -4.06 14.63
CA CYS A 113 -1.96 -3.43 15.32
C CYS A 113 -1.69 -3.43 16.83
N GLN A 114 -2.07 -2.35 17.50
CA GLN A 114 -1.97 -2.19 18.94
C GLN A 114 -3.24 -1.53 19.49
N MET A 115 -3.56 -1.82 20.75
CA MET A 115 -4.67 -1.13 21.41
C MET A 115 -4.32 0.34 21.66
N ASP A 116 -5.23 1.24 21.30
CA ASP A 116 -5.09 2.68 21.53
C ASP A 116 -6.43 3.25 22.00
N LYS A 117 -6.42 3.92 23.16
CA LYS A 117 -7.62 4.55 23.73
C LYS A 117 -8.14 5.68 22.85
N SER A 118 -7.28 6.29 22.03
CA SER A 118 -7.64 7.35 21.07
C SER A 118 -8.59 6.84 19.98
N CYS A 119 -8.64 5.52 19.76
CA CYS A 119 -9.52 4.87 18.80
C CYS A 119 -10.83 4.36 19.43
N LEU A 120 -11.08 4.61 20.72
CA LEU A 120 -12.34 4.23 21.33
C LEU A 120 -13.45 5.09 20.76
N VAL A 121 -14.48 4.43 20.22
CA VAL A 121 -15.69 5.12 19.79
C VAL A 121 -16.47 5.50 21.05
N SER A 122 -16.17 6.66 21.63
CA SER A 122 -17.13 7.34 22.49
C SER A 122 -18.36 7.64 21.63
N ASN A 123 -19.58 7.43 22.15
CA ASN A 123 -20.85 7.70 21.46
C ASN A 123 -21.01 9.19 21.08
N GLN A 124 -20.20 9.66 20.16
CA GLN A 124 -20.29 10.88 19.41
C GLN A 124 -20.01 10.46 17.97
N GLU A 125 -21.11 10.26 17.25
CA GLU A 125 -21.25 10.21 15.79
C GLU A 125 -19.95 10.61 15.06
N SER A 126 -19.13 9.61 14.68
CA SER A 126 -18.16 9.80 13.61
C SER A 126 -18.85 9.44 12.31
N ASP A 127 -19.83 10.28 11.96
CA ASP A 127 -20.22 10.48 10.58
C ASP A 127 -18.97 10.96 9.84
N GLY A 128 -18.32 10.03 9.16
CA GLY A 128 -17.28 10.32 8.17
C GLY A 128 -17.89 10.82 6.87
N SER A 129 -18.84 11.75 6.95
CA SER A 129 -19.30 12.58 5.85
C SER A 129 -18.56 13.92 5.92
N PRO A 130 -17.80 14.32 4.90
CA PRO A 130 -17.37 15.69 4.75
C PRO A 130 -18.52 16.52 4.15
N GLU A 131 -19.41 17.02 5.00
CA GLU A 131 -20.04 18.35 4.85
C GLU A 131 -19.06 19.31 5.56
N GLU A 132 -18.53 20.42 5.05
CA GLU A 132 -19.01 21.40 4.08
C GLU A 132 -17.85 22.41 3.84
N ARG A 133 -17.65 22.96 2.64
CA ARG A 133 -17.03 24.29 2.47
C ARG A 133 -17.42 24.94 1.14
N LEU A 134 -18.52 25.70 1.24
CA LEU A 134 -18.92 26.92 0.52
C LEU A 134 -18.03 27.42 -0.63
N ALA A 135 -18.63 27.54 -1.82
CA ALA A 135 -18.83 28.80 -2.54
C ALA A 135 -20.08 28.68 -3.42
#